data_AF-A0A424PLM8-F1
#
_entry.id   AF-A0A424PLM8-F1
#
_cell.length_a   1.000
_cell.length_b   1.000
_cell.length_c   1.000
_cell.angle_alpha   90.00
_cell.angle_beta   90.00
_cell.angle_gamma   90.00
#
_symmetry.space_group_name_H-M   'P 1'
#
loop_
_entity.id
_entity.type
_entity.pdbx_description
1 polymer ?
#
loop_
_entity_poly.entity_id
_entity_poly.type
_entity_poly.pdbx_seq_one_letter_code
_entity_poly.pdbx_strand_id
1 'polypeptide(L)' 'MPGSPYLDEPPKKLTTWKRVLTFSIPSVFASIYLAVMFDVVLEMMLVFTAFFTLSAILRR' A
#
# COMPACT_ATOMS: atom_id res chain seq x y z
N MET A 1 -2.29 -4.56 32.33
CA MET A 1 -2.34 -3.56 33.43
C MET A 1 -3.80 -3.21 33.68
N PRO A 2 -4.31 -3.23 34.92
CA PRO A 2 -5.58 -2.58 35.22
C PRO A 2 -5.40 -1.09 34.92
N GLY A 3 -6.19 -0.55 33.99
CA GLY A 3 -6.12 0.87 33.61
C GLY A 3 -5.04 1.25 32.59
N SER A 4 -4.57 0.34 31.72
CA SER A 4 -3.84 0.82 30.54
C SER A 4 -4.78 1.72 29.72
N PRO A 5 -4.46 3.01 29.51
CA PRO A 5 -5.34 3.91 28.77
C PRO A 5 -5.37 3.38 27.34
N TYR A 6 -6.47 2.72 26.96
CA TYR A 6 -6.79 2.61 25.56
C TYR A 6 -6.87 4.04 25.06
N LEU A 7 -6.10 4.35 24.02
CA LEU A 7 -6.18 5.67 23.41
C LEU A 7 -7.59 5.79 22.85
N ASP A 8 -8.43 6.60 23.50
CA ASP A 8 -9.82 6.85 23.07
C ASP A 8 -9.86 7.36 21.63
N GLU A 9 -8.79 8.05 21.21
CA GLU A 9 -8.57 8.48 19.84
C GLU A 9 -7.24 7.95 19.30
N PRO A 10 -7.22 7.41 18.07
CA PRO A 10 -5.97 6.97 17.46
C PRO A 10 -5.03 8.18 17.27
N PRO A 11 -3.74 8.05 17.64
CA PRO A 11 -2.78 9.15 17.57
C PRO A 11 -2.69 9.70 16.14
N LYS A 12 -2.87 11.03 16.00
CA LYS A 12 -3.07 11.75 14.71
C LYS A 12 -1.98 11.50 13.64
N LYS A 13 -0.80 11.06 14.05
CA LYS A 13 0.37 10.84 13.17
C LYS A 13 0.71 9.37 12.92
N LEU A 14 -0.08 8.41 13.42
CA LEU A 14 0.18 7.01 13.10
C LEU A 14 -0.32 6.68 11.69
N THR A 15 0.60 6.21 10.84
CA THR A 15 0.29 5.62 9.55
C THR A 15 -0.31 4.23 9.78
N THR A 16 -1.60 4.20 10.12
CA THR A 16 -2.31 2.94 10.34
C THR A 16 -2.49 2.19 9.03
N TRP A 17 -2.57 0.86 9.08
CA TRP A 17 -2.91 0.03 7.93
C TRP A 17 -4.18 0.50 7.23
N LYS A 18 -5.20 0.91 8.00
CA LYS A 18 -6.42 1.51 7.45
C LYS A 18 -6.10 2.72 6.56
N ARG A 19 -5.27 3.65 7.03
CA ARG A 19 -4.89 4.85 6.28
C ARG A 19 -4.09 4.53 5.02
N VAL A 20 -3.16 3.57 5.10
CA VAL A 20 -2.40 3.09 3.94
C VAL A 20 -3.35 2.49 2.91
N LEU A 21 -4.22 1.57 3.34
CA LEU A 21 -5.17 0.88 2.47
C LEU A 21 -6.16 1.83 1.81
N THR A 22 -6.68 2.82 2.54
CA THR A 22 -7.59 3.83 1.98
C THR A 22 -6.98 4.59 0.80
N PHE A 23 -5.67 4.83 0.82
CA PHE A 23 -4.99 5.49 -0.28
C PHE A 23 -4.52 4.52 -1.36
N SER A 24 -3.96 3.37 -0.97
CA SER A 24 -3.33 2.43 -1.92
C SER A 24 -4.35 1.66 -2.74
N ILE A 25 -5.50 1.29 -2.17
CA ILE A 25 -6.51 0.46 -2.84
C ILE A 25 -7.04 1.16 -4.11
N PRO A 26 -7.52 2.42 -4.07
CA PRO A 26 -7.99 3.11 -5.27
C PRO A 26 -6.90 3.22 -6.35
N SER A 27 -5.67 3.54 -5.95
CA SER A 27 -4.54 3.65 -6.90
C SER A 27 -4.24 2.33 -7.59
N VAL A 28 -4.21 1.21 -6.85
CA VAL A 28 -3.96 -0.13 -7.42
C VAL A 28 -5.07 -0.51 -8.38
N PHE A 29 -6.35 -0.28 -8.03
CA PHE A 29 -7.46 -0.57 -8.95
C PHE A 29 -7.41 0.27 -10.22
N ALA A 30 -7.09 1.56 -10.12
CA ALA A 30 -6.92 2.42 -11.28
C ALA A 30 -5.77 1.94 -12.18
N SER A 31 -4.63 1.54 -11.60
CA SER A 31 -3.51 0.99 -12.36
C SER A 31 -3.86 -0.31 -13.08
N ILE A 32 -4.56 -1.23 -12.40
CA ILE A 32 -5.02 -2.49 -13.01
C ILE A 32 -5.97 -2.21 -14.18
N TYR A 33 -6.95 -1.32 -13.97
CA TYR A 33 -7.90 -0.95 -15.03
C TYR A 33 -7.20 -0.39 -16.27
N LEU A 34 -6.24 0.52 -16.08
CA LEU A 34 -5.45 1.08 -17.18
C LEU A 34 -4.59 0.00 -17.87
N ALA A 35 -3.96 -0.88 -17.10
CA ALA A 35 -3.13 -1.94 -17.65
C ALA A 35 -3.94 -2.90 -18.54
N VAL A 36 -5.19 -3.21 -18.15
CA VAL A 36 -6.11 -4.00 -18.99
C VAL A 36 -6.50 -3.23 -20.25
N MET A 37 -6.81 -1.92 -20.13
CA MET A 37 -7.25 -1.12 -21.28
C MET A 37 -6.17 -0.98 -22.36
N PHE A 38 -4.91 -0.89 -21.95
CA PHE A 38 -3.77 -0.74 -22.85
C PHE A 38 -3.05 -2.06 -23.19
N ASP A 39 -3.58 -3.20 -22.72
CA ASP A 39 -2.97 -4.54 -22.92
C ASP A 39 -1.52 -4.65 -22.41
N VAL A 40 -1.22 -4.01 -21.28
CA VAL A 40 0.12 -3.95 -20.65
C VAL A 40 0.16 -4.58 -19.25
N VAL A 41 -0.65 -5.63 -19.04
CA VAL A 41 -0.78 -6.29 -17.74
C VAL A 41 0.53 -6.94 -17.31
N LEU A 42 1.26 -7.56 -18.25
CA LEU A 42 2.54 -8.22 -17.95
C LEU A 42 3.62 -7.20 -17.56
N GLU A 43 3.69 -6.07 -18.24
CA GLU A 43 4.60 -4.96 -17.94
C GLU A 43 4.32 -4.39 -16.55
N MET A 44 3.05 -4.19 -16.22
CA MET A 44 2.66 -3.75 -14.88
C MET A 44 3.11 -4.75 -13.81
N MET A 45 2.95 -6.06 -14.03
CA MET A 45 3.40 -7.10 -13.11
C MET A 45 4.92 -7.09 -12.95
N LEU A 46 5.68 -6.92 -14.04
CA LEU A 46 7.14 -6.80 -14.01
C LEU A 46 7.57 -5.56 -13.21
N VAL A 47 6.95 -4.40 -13.46
CA VAL A 47 7.27 -3.15 -12.77
C VAL A 47 7.00 -3.27 -11.27
N PHE A 48 5.83 -3.81 -10.86
CA PHE A 48 5.53 -4.01 -9.44
C PHE A 48 6.50 -4.99 -8.80
N THR A 49 6.81 -6.10 -9.46
CA THR A 49 7.78 -7.08 -8.95
C THR A 49 9.16 -6.45 -8.75
N ALA A 50 9.67 -5.71 -9.74
CA ALA A 50 10.93 -5.01 -9.65
C ALA A 50 10.92 -3.97 -8.52
N PHE A 51 9.86 -3.16 -8.43
CA PHE A 51 9.69 -2.14 -7.40
C PHE A 51 9.68 -2.72 -5.99
N PHE A 52 8.91 -3.79 -5.74
CA PHE A 52 8.88 -4.45 -4.43
C PHE A 52 10.19 -5.14 -4.10
N THR A 53 10.85 -5.75 -5.08
CA THR A 53 12.17 -6.38 -4.89
C THR A 53 13.21 -5.33 -4.52
N LEU A 54 13.27 -4.20 -5.24
CA LEU A 54 14.15 -3.08 -4.93
C LEU A 54 13.85 -2.51 -3.54
N SER A 55 12.58 -2.32 -3.20
CA SER A 55 12.17 -1.85 -1.87
C SER A 55 12.61 -2.79 -0.76
N ALA A 56 12.51 -4.11 -0.97
CA ALA A 56 12.95 -5.12 -0.02
C ALA A 56 14.48 -5.12 0.15
N ILE A 57 15.24 -4.94 -0.94
CA ILE A 57 16.70 -4.81 -0.91
C ILE A 57 17.13 -3.54 -0.17
N LEU A 58 16.49 -2.39 -0.48
CA LEU A 58 16.81 -1.09 0.11
C LEU A 58 16.40 -0.95 1.57
N ARG A 59 15.51 -1.81 2.07
CA ARG A 59 15.08 -1.83 3.48
C ARG A 59 16.07 -2.53 4.41
N ARG A 60 17.12 -3.18 3.88
CA ARG A 60 18.27 -3.63 4.68
C ARG A 60 18.96 -2.46 5.35
#